data_AF-A0A965J2F5-F1
#
_entry.id   AF-A0A965J2F5-F1
#
_cell.length_a   1.000
_cell.length_b   1.000
_cell.length_c   1.000
_cell.angle_alpha   90.00
_cell.angle_beta   90.00
_cell.angle_gamma   90.00
#
_symmetry.space_group_name_H-M   'P 1'
#
loop_
_entity.id
_entity.type
_entity.pdbx_description
1 polymer ?
#
loop_
_entity_poly.entity_id
_entity_poly.type
_entity_poly.pdbx_seq_one_letter_code
_entity_poly.pdbx_strand_id
1 'polypeptide(L)'
;FAGVLDIESSEKAARFVRTCDAFNIPLLTFVDVPGFLPGVNQEHEGIIRHGAKLLYAFCEATVPRIQIITRKAYGGAYVVMNSKSIGADLAYAWPTAELAVMGPQGAVEIVYKRELQQAADPVARRAELITEYTEKYANPYAAAERGYVDDVIDPADTRKKIVAGLRLLRTKREELPRRKHGNMPL
;
A
#
# COMPACT_ATOMS: atom_id res chain seq x y z
N PHE A 1 11.49 12.99 5.33
CA PHE A 1 10.19 12.30 5.36
C PHE A 1 10.42 10.80 5.39
N ALA A 2 9.75 10.06 6.29
CA ALA A 2 9.98 8.62 6.54
C ALA A 2 9.21 7.71 5.56
N GLY A 3 9.27 8.01 4.26
CA GLY A 3 8.55 7.26 3.22
C GLY A 3 7.04 7.54 3.14
N VAL A 4 6.55 8.63 3.72
CA VAL A 4 5.13 9.03 3.66
C VAL A 4 4.73 9.48 2.26
N LEU A 5 3.44 9.35 1.94
CA LEU A 5 2.82 10.02 0.80
C LEU A 5 2.37 11.44 1.19
N ASP A 6 2.50 12.36 0.26
CA ASP A 6 2.07 13.75 0.35
C ASP A 6 1.52 14.20 -1.01
N ILE A 7 1.15 15.48 -1.12
CA ILE A 7 0.62 16.05 -2.37
C ILE A 7 1.60 15.83 -3.53
N GLU A 8 2.86 16.25 -3.37
CA GLU A 8 3.85 16.23 -4.45
C GLU A 8 4.19 14.81 -4.90
N SER A 9 4.39 13.88 -3.96
CA SER A 9 4.66 12.48 -4.27
C SER A 9 3.47 11.78 -4.93
N SER A 10 2.24 12.12 -4.51
CA SER A 10 1.02 11.58 -5.12
C SER A 10 0.87 12.04 -6.58
N GLU A 11 1.07 13.33 -6.86
CA GLU A 11 0.99 13.87 -8.22
C GLU A 11 2.10 13.33 -9.12
N LYS A 12 3.33 13.28 -8.60
CA LYS A 12 4.50 12.73 -9.29
C LYS A 12 4.24 11.29 -9.72
N ALA A 13 3.85 10.43 -8.78
CA ALA A 13 3.62 9.03 -9.06
C ALA A 13 2.41 8.83 -9.98
N ALA A 14 1.32 9.57 -9.78
CA ALA A 14 0.12 9.45 -10.61
C ALA A 14 0.42 9.73 -12.09
N ARG A 15 1.15 10.82 -12.38
CA ARG A 15 1.53 11.15 -13.76
C ARG A 15 2.46 10.11 -14.37
N PHE A 16 3.41 9.58 -13.59
CA PHE A 16 4.30 8.52 -14.03
C PHE A 16 3.55 7.23 -14.37
N VAL A 17 2.64 6.78 -13.49
CA VAL A 17 1.80 5.59 -13.70
C VAL A 17 1.00 5.69 -14.99
N ARG A 18 0.29 6.82 -15.20
CA ARG A 18 -0.49 7.04 -16.42
C ARG A 18 0.37 7.10 -17.68
N THR A 19 1.59 7.62 -17.56
CA THR A 19 2.54 7.65 -18.68
C THR A 19 2.95 6.22 -19.05
N CYS A 20 3.34 5.41 -18.07
CA CYS A 20 3.67 4.00 -18.30
C CYS A 20 2.51 3.24 -18.93
N ASP A 21 1.29 3.40 -18.38
CA ASP A 21 0.10 2.72 -18.90
C ASP A 21 -0.20 3.11 -20.36
N ALA A 22 -0.17 4.40 -20.68
CA ALA A 22 -0.42 4.91 -22.02
C ALA A 22 0.57 4.38 -23.08
N PHE A 23 1.79 3.99 -22.66
CA PHE A 23 2.84 3.46 -23.54
C PHE A 23 3.11 1.96 -23.35
N ASN A 24 2.19 1.23 -22.70
CA ASN A 24 2.28 -0.21 -22.49
C ASN A 24 3.52 -0.67 -21.69
N ILE A 25 4.00 0.17 -20.78
CA ILE A 25 5.16 -0.12 -19.94
C ILE A 25 4.66 -0.74 -18.62
N PRO A 26 5.07 -1.98 -18.28
CA PRO A 26 4.72 -2.60 -17.00
C PRO A 26 5.13 -1.79 -15.78
N LEU A 27 4.33 -1.87 -14.71
CA LEU A 27 4.55 -1.16 -13.46
C LEU A 27 5.02 -2.13 -12.38
N LEU A 28 6.15 -1.78 -11.77
CA LEU A 28 6.70 -2.44 -10.58
C LEU A 28 6.68 -1.44 -9.42
N THR A 29 5.95 -1.77 -8.35
CA THR A 29 5.78 -0.87 -7.20
C THR A 29 6.38 -1.48 -5.95
N PHE A 30 7.37 -0.82 -5.36
CA PHE A 30 7.96 -1.20 -4.07
C PHE A 30 7.30 -0.38 -2.95
N VAL A 31 6.88 -1.04 -1.87
CA VAL A 31 6.06 -0.44 -0.81
C VAL A 31 6.78 -0.51 0.54
N ASP A 32 7.16 0.66 1.05
CA ASP A 32 7.52 0.93 2.45
C ASP A 32 6.95 2.30 2.83
N VAL A 33 5.65 2.34 3.13
CA VAL A 33 4.87 3.54 3.38
C VAL A 33 4.13 3.44 4.72
N PRO A 34 4.41 4.36 5.68
CA PRO A 34 3.72 4.38 6.97
C PRO A 34 2.37 5.11 6.92
N GLY A 35 2.03 5.78 5.82
CA GLY A 35 0.82 6.57 5.68
C GLY A 35 1.01 7.83 4.84
N PHE A 36 0.03 8.73 4.94
CA PHE A 36 0.13 10.08 4.42
C PHE A 36 0.79 11.01 5.46
N LEU A 37 1.45 12.07 4.99
CA LEU A 37 2.04 13.11 5.83
C LEU A 37 0.94 13.87 6.57
N PRO A 38 0.89 13.84 7.92
CA PRO A 38 -0.06 14.66 8.66
C PRO A 38 0.32 16.14 8.58
N GLY A 39 -0.65 17.03 8.39
CA GLY A 39 -0.42 18.47 8.50
C GLY A 39 -1.59 19.31 8.00
N VAL A 40 -1.86 20.43 8.67
CA VAL A 40 -2.94 21.36 8.29
C VAL A 40 -2.78 21.85 6.86
N ASN A 41 -1.54 22.14 6.44
CA ASN A 41 -1.25 22.58 5.07
C ASN A 41 -1.62 21.50 4.05
N GLN A 42 -1.35 20.21 4.32
CA GLN A 42 -1.72 19.11 3.42
C GLN A 42 -3.24 19.07 3.21
N GLU A 43 -4.01 19.22 4.29
CA GLU A 43 -5.48 19.26 4.22
C GLU A 43 -5.99 20.47 3.45
N HIS A 44 -5.51 21.67 3.78
CA HIS A 44 -5.95 22.91 3.12
C HIS A 44 -5.56 22.99 1.64
N GLU A 45 -4.40 22.43 1.26
CA GLU A 45 -3.96 22.38 -0.14
C GLU A 45 -4.64 21.24 -0.94
N GLY A 46 -5.38 20.38 -0.25
CA GLY A 46 -6.25 19.38 -0.85
C GLY A 46 -5.59 18.02 -1.06
N ILE A 47 -4.89 17.49 -0.05
CA ILE A 47 -4.32 16.13 -0.10
C ILE A 47 -5.34 15.06 -0.51
N ILE A 48 -6.62 15.24 -0.17
CA ILE A 48 -7.68 14.30 -0.55
C ILE A 48 -7.76 14.15 -2.08
N ARG A 49 -7.86 15.25 -2.83
CA ARG A 49 -7.94 15.21 -4.30
C ARG A 49 -6.60 14.78 -4.91
N HIS A 50 -5.48 15.20 -4.33
CA HIS A 50 -4.14 14.88 -4.83
C HIS A 50 -3.76 13.42 -4.61
N GLY A 51 -3.98 12.87 -3.42
CA GLY A 51 -3.79 11.45 -3.11
C GLY A 51 -4.69 10.55 -3.95
N ALA A 52 -5.93 10.97 -4.20
CA ALA A 52 -6.85 10.25 -5.07
C ALA A 52 -6.37 10.15 -6.54
N LYS A 53 -5.48 11.04 -6.99
CA LYS A 53 -4.87 10.94 -8.34
C LYS A 53 -4.09 9.65 -8.51
N LEU A 54 -3.30 9.28 -7.50
CA LEU A 54 -2.48 8.06 -7.55
C LEU A 54 -3.34 6.80 -7.52
N LEU A 55 -4.36 6.78 -6.65
CA LEU A 55 -5.37 5.72 -6.63
C LEU A 55 -6.03 5.57 -7.99
N TYR A 56 -6.52 6.67 -8.56
CA TYR A 56 -7.17 6.69 -9.85
C TYR A 56 -6.25 6.17 -10.96
N ALA A 57 -4.99 6.61 -10.98
CA ALA A 57 -4.00 6.21 -11.97
C ALA A 57 -3.74 4.70 -11.96
N PHE A 58 -3.64 4.07 -10.78
CA PHE A 58 -3.51 2.62 -10.70
C PHE A 58 -4.82 1.90 -11.08
N CYS A 59 -5.98 2.38 -10.62
CA CYS A 59 -7.26 1.75 -10.93
C CYS A 59 -7.61 1.73 -12.43
N GLU A 60 -7.15 2.72 -13.21
CA GLU A 60 -7.39 2.72 -14.66
C GLU A 60 -6.28 2.03 -15.47
N ALA A 61 -5.15 1.70 -14.86
CA ALA A 61 -4.03 1.10 -15.55
C ALA A 61 -4.30 -0.37 -15.90
N THR A 62 -4.12 -0.70 -17.18
CA THR A 62 -4.34 -2.03 -17.77
C THR A 62 -3.05 -2.78 -18.08
N VAL A 63 -1.90 -2.09 -18.04
CA VAL A 63 -0.59 -2.73 -18.12
C VAL A 63 -0.39 -3.78 -17.01
N PRO A 64 0.58 -4.71 -17.16
CA PRO A 64 0.99 -5.57 -16.05
C PRO A 64 1.46 -4.77 -14.84
N ARG A 65 0.90 -5.09 -13.66
CA ARG A 65 1.17 -4.41 -12.39
C ARG A 65 1.61 -5.42 -11.33
N ILE A 66 2.84 -5.27 -10.81
CA ILE A 66 3.37 -6.11 -9.72
C ILE A 66 3.71 -5.22 -8.52
N GLN A 67 3.20 -5.58 -7.35
CA GLN A 67 3.50 -4.94 -6.06
C GLN A 67 4.49 -5.80 -5.26
N ILE A 68 5.51 -5.17 -4.69
CA ILE A 68 6.45 -5.78 -3.73
C ILE A 68 6.42 -4.98 -2.44
N ILE A 69 5.90 -5.56 -1.36
CA ILE A 69 5.87 -4.93 -0.04
C ILE A 69 7.13 -5.31 0.69
N THR A 70 8.01 -4.34 0.90
CA THR A 70 9.34 -4.57 1.52
C THR A 70 9.29 -4.43 3.03
N ARG A 71 8.48 -3.48 3.53
CA ARG A 71 8.30 -3.26 4.96
C ARG A 71 6.92 -2.66 5.25
N LYS A 72 6.78 -1.37 5.55
CA LYS A 72 5.50 -0.82 6.04
C LYS A 72 4.48 -0.68 4.91
N ALA A 73 3.24 -1.04 5.19
CA ALA A 73 2.11 -0.85 4.29
C ALA A 73 0.84 -0.59 5.09
N TYR A 74 0.64 0.67 5.49
CA TYR A 74 -0.44 1.03 6.41
C TYR A 74 -1.60 1.76 5.72
N GLY A 75 -2.82 1.34 6.09
CA GLY A 75 -4.07 2.02 5.82
C GLY A 75 -4.28 2.43 4.35
N GLY A 76 -4.77 3.66 4.15
CA GLY A 76 -5.03 4.16 2.80
C GLY A 76 -3.78 4.23 1.91
N ALA A 77 -2.60 4.42 2.49
CA ALA A 77 -1.37 4.48 1.71
C ALA A 77 -0.98 3.12 1.10
N TYR A 78 -1.22 2.01 1.82
CA TYR A 78 -1.11 0.67 1.24
C TYR A 78 -2.02 0.51 0.02
N VAL A 79 -3.29 0.93 0.15
CA VAL A 79 -4.28 0.79 -0.93
C VAL A 79 -3.82 1.55 -2.17
N VAL A 80 -3.43 2.81 -1.99
CA VAL A 80 -2.98 3.74 -3.03
C VAL A 80 -1.69 3.26 -3.71
N MET A 81 -0.83 2.54 -3.00
CA MET A 81 0.45 2.01 -3.52
C MET A 81 0.28 0.69 -4.28
N ASN A 82 -0.69 0.62 -5.20
CA ASN A 82 -0.96 -0.54 -6.07
C ASN A 82 -1.34 -1.82 -5.30
N SER A 83 -2.26 -1.72 -4.34
CA SER A 83 -2.77 -2.92 -3.64
C SER A 83 -3.53 -3.87 -4.57
N LYS A 84 -3.61 -5.14 -4.18
CA LYS A 84 -4.41 -6.15 -4.90
C LYS A 84 -5.89 -5.81 -4.98
N SER A 85 -6.42 -5.14 -3.95
CA SER A 85 -7.80 -4.64 -3.91
C SER A 85 -8.13 -3.63 -5.01
N ILE A 86 -7.12 -3.03 -5.66
CA ILE A 86 -7.29 -2.08 -6.76
C ILE A 86 -6.74 -2.62 -8.11
N GLY A 87 -6.65 -3.95 -8.21
CA GLY A 87 -6.35 -4.65 -9.46
C GLY A 87 -4.86 -4.87 -9.76
N ALA A 88 -3.98 -4.81 -8.76
CA ALA A 88 -2.61 -5.31 -8.98
C ALA A 88 -2.66 -6.81 -9.36
N ASP A 89 -1.94 -7.18 -10.42
CA ASP A 89 -1.99 -8.54 -10.96
C ASP A 89 -1.29 -9.55 -10.04
N LEU A 90 -0.16 -9.12 -9.47
CA LEU A 90 0.63 -9.91 -8.52
C LEU A 90 1.09 -9.01 -7.37
N ALA A 91 0.94 -9.49 -6.14
CA ALA A 91 1.39 -8.80 -4.94
C ALA A 91 2.23 -9.75 -4.09
N TYR A 92 3.50 -9.40 -3.87
CA TYR A 92 4.42 -10.17 -3.02
C TYR A 92 4.79 -9.37 -1.79
N ALA A 93 4.98 -10.06 -0.67
CA ALA A 93 5.47 -9.46 0.57
C ALA A 93 6.81 -10.09 0.97
N TRP A 94 7.70 -9.29 1.55
CA TRP A 94 8.85 -9.81 2.28
C TRP A 94 8.45 -10.26 3.68
N PRO A 95 9.24 -11.09 4.38
CA PRO A 95 8.97 -11.47 5.77
C PRO A 95 8.95 -10.27 6.72
N THR A 96 9.63 -9.18 6.33
CA THR A 96 9.67 -7.89 7.04
C THR A 96 8.47 -7.00 6.76
N ALA A 97 7.54 -7.41 5.91
CA ALA A 97 6.40 -6.60 5.55
C ALA A 97 5.38 -6.49 6.70
N GLU A 98 4.95 -5.27 6.96
CA GLU A 98 3.98 -4.95 8.00
C GLU A 98 2.72 -4.36 7.36
N LEU A 99 1.68 -5.18 7.20
CA LEU A 99 0.40 -4.75 6.65
C LEU A 99 -0.60 -4.52 7.78
N ALA A 100 -1.10 -3.29 7.91
CA ALA A 100 -2.05 -2.95 8.96
C ALA A 100 -3.03 -1.86 8.54
N VAL A 101 -4.20 -1.80 9.19
CA VAL A 101 -5.21 -0.76 8.94
C VAL A 101 -4.71 0.64 9.32
N MET A 102 -3.87 0.71 10.36
CA MET A 102 -3.16 1.90 10.81
C MET A 102 -1.88 1.46 11.54
N GLY A 103 -1.01 2.40 11.88
CA GLY A 103 0.21 2.08 12.63
C GLY A 103 -0.10 1.34 13.95
N PRO A 104 0.65 0.28 14.33
CA PRO A 104 0.36 -0.54 15.51
C PRO A 104 0.21 0.27 16.81
N GLN A 105 1.04 1.30 17.01
CA GLN A 105 0.95 2.18 18.17
C GLN A 105 -0.41 2.90 18.24
N GLY A 106 -0.88 3.48 17.13
CA GLY A 106 -2.17 4.17 17.08
C GLY A 106 -3.34 3.21 17.25
N ALA A 107 -3.24 2.00 16.70
CA ALA A 107 -4.26 0.97 16.87
C ALA A 107 -4.40 0.56 18.34
N VAL A 108 -3.27 0.33 19.03
CA VAL A 108 -3.25 -0.08 20.43
C VAL A 108 -3.84 1.00 21.34
N GLU A 109 -3.51 2.27 21.10
CA GLU A 109 -4.05 3.40 21.88
C GLU A 109 -5.57 3.52 21.79
N ILE A 110 -6.17 3.11 20.67
CA ILE A 110 -7.62 3.14 20.47
C ILE A 110 -8.28 1.88 21.03
N VAL A 111 -7.79 0.70 20.64
CA VAL A 111 -8.41 -0.60 20.98
C VAL A 111 -8.28 -0.90 22.47
N TYR A 112 -7.11 -0.67 23.06
CA TYR A 112 -6.81 -0.99 24.45
C TYR A 112 -6.87 0.23 25.37
N LYS A 113 -7.55 1.31 24.94
CA LYS A 113 -7.64 2.58 25.69
C LYS A 113 -8.00 2.39 27.16
N ARG A 114 -9.02 1.57 27.45
CA ARG A 114 -9.49 1.32 28.82
C ARG A 114 -8.48 0.52 29.65
N GLU A 115 -7.84 -0.48 29.05
CA GLU A 115 -6.83 -1.31 29.70
C GLU A 115 -5.59 -0.48 30.05
N LEU A 116 -5.12 0.34 29.12
CA LEU A 116 -3.99 1.24 29.33
C LEU A 116 -4.26 2.28 30.43
N GLN A 117 -5.51 2.74 30.58
CA GLN A 117 -5.89 3.67 31.66
C GLN A 117 -5.96 3.00 33.04
N GLN A 118 -6.15 1.68 33.10
CA GLN A 118 -6.27 0.90 34.33
C GLN A 118 -4.96 0.20 34.71
N ALA A 119 -3.97 0.19 33.81
CA ALA A 119 -2.68 -0.44 34.03
C ALA A 119 -1.86 0.30 35.10
N ALA A 120 -1.20 -0.46 35.96
CA ALA A 120 -0.27 0.08 36.95
C ALA A 120 0.97 0.73 36.30
N ASP A 121 1.43 0.17 35.17
CA ASP A 121 2.43 0.78 34.29
C ASP A 121 1.89 0.83 32.85
N PRO A 122 1.25 1.95 32.45
CA PRO A 122 0.73 2.12 31.10
C PRO A 122 1.80 2.10 30.01
N VAL A 123 3.05 2.42 30.32
CA VAL A 123 4.13 2.50 29.32
C VAL A 123 4.62 1.10 28.99
N ALA A 124 4.95 0.30 30.00
CA ALA A 124 5.34 -1.10 29.80
C ALA A 124 4.20 -1.88 29.13
N ARG A 125 2.96 -1.73 29.62
CA ARG A 125 1.80 -2.44 29.06
C ARG A 125 1.55 -2.07 27.60
N ARG A 126 1.74 -0.80 27.23
CA ARG A 126 1.62 -0.35 25.83
C ARG A 126 2.67 -1.02 24.93
N ALA A 127 3.92 -1.10 25.37
CA ALA A 127 4.98 -1.72 24.58
C ALA A 127 4.71 -3.22 24.33
N GLU A 128 4.22 -3.93 25.34
CA GLU A 128 3.78 -5.32 25.22
C GLU A 128 2.65 -5.47 24.20
N LEU A 129 1.59 -4.66 24.34
CA LEU A 129 0.42 -4.70 23.45
C LEU A 129 0.78 -4.33 22.00
N ILE A 130 1.72 -3.41 21.78
CA ILE A 130 2.21 -3.09 20.43
C ILE A 130 2.91 -4.30 19.81
N THR A 131 3.73 -5.00 20.58
CA THR A 131 4.44 -6.19 20.12
C THR A 131 3.44 -7.29 19.77
N GLU A 132 2.51 -7.59 20.69
CA GLU A 132 1.46 -8.59 20.47
C GLU A 132 0.58 -8.25 19.26
N TYR A 133 0.16 -6.99 19.13
CA TYR A 133 -0.65 -6.53 18.00
C TYR A 133 0.11 -6.67 16.68
N THR A 134 1.40 -6.34 16.67
CA THR A 134 2.24 -6.42 15.47
C THR A 134 2.42 -7.86 15.03
N GLU A 135 2.77 -8.75 15.96
CA GLU A 135 2.94 -10.17 15.69
C GLU A 135 1.65 -10.83 15.22
N LYS A 136 0.51 -10.47 15.82
CA LYS A 136 -0.77 -11.10 15.53
C LYS A 136 -1.46 -10.58 14.27
N TYR A 137 -1.39 -9.26 14.04
CA TYR A 137 -2.21 -8.61 13.01
C TYR A 137 -1.41 -7.90 11.92
N ALA A 138 -0.21 -7.40 12.23
CA ALA A 138 0.59 -6.60 11.30
C ALA A 138 1.69 -7.42 10.62
N ASN A 139 1.51 -8.74 10.47
CA ASN A 139 2.43 -9.63 9.77
C ASN A 139 1.94 -9.92 8.34
N PRO A 140 2.83 -10.33 7.42
CA PRO A 140 2.45 -10.54 6.02
C PRO A 140 1.64 -11.82 5.79
N TYR A 141 1.72 -12.77 6.72
CA TYR A 141 1.02 -14.06 6.63
C TYR A 141 -0.49 -13.90 6.77
N ALA A 142 -0.95 -13.01 7.66
CA ALA A 142 -2.36 -12.67 7.80
C ALA A 142 -2.96 -12.10 6.50
N ALA A 143 -2.16 -11.33 5.73
CA ALA A 143 -2.57 -10.83 4.43
C ALA A 143 -2.55 -11.94 3.35
N ALA A 144 -1.59 -12.86 3.42
CA ALA A 144 -1.48 -14.00 2.51
C ALA A 144 -2.64 -14.99 2.67
N GLU A 145 -3.03 -15.32 3.91
CA GLU A 145 -4.18 -16.17 4.21
C GLU A 145 -5.49 -15.65 3.61
N ARG A 146 -5.61 -14.32 3.46
CA ARG A 146 -6.78 -13.65 2.88
C ARG A 146 -6.65 -13.41 1.36
N GLY A 147 -5.51 -13.76 0.76
CA GLY A 147 -5.25 -13.53 -0.66
C GLY A 147 -4.99 -12.06 -1.03
N TYR A 148 -4.73 -11.18 -0.07
CA TYR A 148 -4.34 -9.78 -0.34
C TYR A 148 -2.91 -9.66 -0.86
N VAL A 149 -2.08 -10.67 -0.57
CA VAL A 149 -0.79 -10.92 -1.22
C VAL A 149 -0.79 -12.37 -1.74
N ASP A 150 -0.14 -12.59 -2.87
CA ASP A 150 -0.02 -13.89 -3.53
C ASP A 150 0.94 -14.82 -2.80
N ASP A 151 2.03 -14.28 -2.27
CA ASP A 151 3.09 -15.07 -1.65
C ASP A 151 3.96 -14.20 -0.73
N VAL A 152 4.52 -14.82 0.31
CA VAL A 152 5.57 -14.24 1.15
C VAL A 152 6.90 -14.82 0.70
N ILE A 153 7.76 -13.98 0.13
CA ILE A 153 8.96 -14.41 -0.59
C ILE A 153 10.23 -13.98 0.13
N ASP A 154 11.30 -14.76 -0.01
CA ASP A 154 12.64 -14.32 0.40
C ASP A 154 13.03 -13.06 -0.40
N PRO A 155 13.55 -11.99 0.24
CA PRO A 155 14.03 -10.80 -0.44
C PRO A 155 14.97 -11.10 -1.62
N ALA A 156 15.83 -12.12 -1.52
CA ALA A 156 16.75 -12.53 -2.58
C ALA A 156 16.04 -13.08 -3.83
N ASP A 157 14.84 -13.64 -3.68
CA ASP A 157 14.03 -14.20 -4.76
C ASP A 157 13.20 -13.15 -5.52
N THR A 158 13.16 -11.90 -5.04
CA THR A 158 12.35 -10.80 -5.61
C THR A 158 12.52 -10.69 -7.13
N ARG A 159 13.76 -10.67 -7.62
CA ARG A 159 14.05 -10.57 -9.06
C ARG A 159 13.47 -11.76 -9.84
N LYS A 160 13.62 -12.97 -9.32
CA LYS A 160 13.14 -14.21 -9.94
C LYS A 160 11.61 -14.18 -10.06
N LYS A 161 10.92 -13.77 -8.99
CA LYS A 161 9.46 -13.64 -8.95
C LYS A 161 8.96 -12.57 -9.93
N ILE A 162 9.61 -11.40 -9.98
CA ILE A 162 9.28 -10.34 -10.95
C ILE A 162 9.42 -10.84 -12.40
N VAL A 163 10.53 -11.48 -12.74
CA VAL A 163 10.77 -11.99 -14.11
C VAL A 163 9.72 -13.03 -14.50
N ALA A 164 9.37 -13.95 -13.59
CA ALA A 164 8.34 -14.94 -13.83
C ALA A 164 6.96 -14.28 -14.01
N GLY A 165 6.61 -13.33 -13.14
CA GLY A 165 5.35 -12.58 -13.21
C GLY A 165 5.20 -11.79 -14.52
N LEU A 166 6.23 -11.06 -14.93
CA LEU A 166 6.19 -10.30 -16.19
C LEU A 166 6.09 -11.22 -17.43
N ARG A 167 6.69 -12.42 -17.39
CA ARG A 167 6.52 -13.42 -18.46
C ARG A 167 5.07 -13.92 -18.54
N LEU A 168 4.46 -14.20 -17.38
CA LEU A 168 3.06 -14.62 -17.28
C LEU A 168 2.11 -13.53 -17.80
N LEU A 169 2.34 -12.28 -17.40
CA LEU A 169 1.46 -11.15 -17.69
C LEU A 169 1.68 -10.53 -19.08
N ARG A 170 2.64 -11.05 -19.88
CA ARG A 170 2.96 -10.49 -21.21
C ARG A 170 1.76 -10.46 -22.16
N THR A 171 0.82 -11.37 -21.99
CA THR A 171 -0.40 -11.47 -22.81
C THR A 171 -1.64 -10.94 -22.11
N LYS A 172 -1.48 -10.20 -21.00
CA LYS A 172 -2.60 -9.57 -20.28
C LYS A 172 -3.40 -8.70 -21.23
N ARG A 173 -4.73 -8.84 -21.17
CA ARG A 173 -5.70 -7.94 -21.80
C ARG A 173 -6.80 -7.68 -20.78
N GLU A 174 -7.12 -6.42 -20.59
CA GLU A 174 -8.13 -5.96 -19.66
C GLU A 174 -9.03 -4.96 -20.39
N GLU A 175 -10.34 -5.15 -20.32
CA GLU A 175 -11.32 -4.26 -20.95
C GLU A 175 -11.91 -3.32 -19.89
N LEU A 176 -11.86 -2.02 -20.18
CA LEU A 176 -12.48 -1.00 -19.35
C LEU A 176 -13.88 -0.63 -19.86
N PRO A 177 -14.78 -0.12 -18.99
CA PRO A 177 -16.06 0.41 -19.41
C PRO A 177 -15.94 1.47 -20.51
N ARG A 178 -16.83 1.41 -21.51
CA ARG A 178 -16.83 2.37 -22.64
C ARG A 178 -17.12 3.79 -22.15
N ARG A 179 -16.20 4.70 -22.41
CA ARG A 179 -16.29 6.14 -22.07
C ARG A 179 -15.42 6.95 -23.02
N LYS A 180 -15.69 8.25 -23.18
CA LYS A 180 -14.79 9.16 -23.93
C LYS A 180 -13.45 9.31 -23.22
N HIS A 181 -13.51 9.49 -21.90
CA HIS A 181 -12.41 9.50 -20.95
C HIS A 181 -13.00 9.35 -19.54
N GLY A 182 -12.17 9.14 -18.52
CA GLY A 182 -12.61 9.23 -17.13
C GLY A 182 -12.65 10.67 -16.61
N ASN A 183 -13.01 10.84 -15.34
CA ASN A 183 -13.03 12.12 -14.63
C ASN A 183 -12.15 12.05 -13.38
N MET A 184 -10.85 11.97 -13.62
CA MET A 184 -9.83 11.92 -12.57
C MET A 184 -9.89 13.19 -11.70
N PRO A 185 -9.62 13.12 -10.38
CA PRO A 185 -9.38 14.30 -9.56
C PRO A 185 -8.27 15.19 -10.15
N LEU A 186 -8.48 16.51 -10.16
CA LEU A 186 -7.56 17.49 -10.75
C LEU A 186 -6.93 18.42 -9.70
#